data_AF-A0A971RKW8-F1
#
_entry.id   AF-A0A971RKW8-F1
#
_cell.length_a   1.000
_cell.length_b   1.000
_cell.length_c   1.000
_cell.angle_alpha   90.00
_cell.angle_beta   90.00
_cell.angle_gamma   90.00
#
_symmetry.space_group_name_H-M   'P 1'
#
loop_
_entity.id
_entity.type
_entity.pdbx_description
1 polymer ?
#
loop_
_entity_poly.entity_id
_entity_poly.type
_entity_poly.pdbx_seq_one_letter_code
_entity_poly.pdbx_strand_id
1 'polypeptide(L)'
;MVVALILMLNRPLIQAFKDIFRVLGEAFQWLRPEAEKERERGRGRARVAETAATAETEPVDLFGASKKGEEEYTPALDISWQAGRKLGPYQLPPLDLLHPSTRFRRSTRSMDQSEQLEKTLAAFGVAARVIDVFQGPVITRYDLQPAPGVKVSKIVNLADDLALALAARGLRIEAPIPGKAAVGIEVPNKEPRTVTLREVLETKEFWDTGKLGVALGVDIAGAPVVASLDQMPHLLVAGATGSGKSVCLNALIISLLYKATPAEVKLIMVDPK
;
A
#
# COMPACT_ATOMS: atom_id res chain seq x y z
N MET A 1 15.53 -2.90 -5.05
CA MET A 1 14.06 -2.84 -5.21
C MET A 1 13.49 -4.06 -4.50
N VAL A 2 13.03 -3.92 -3.26
CA VAL A 2 12.50 -5.05 -2.47
C VAL A 2 10.98 -4.99 -2.56
N VAL A 3 10.39 -5.93 -3.30
CA VAL A 3 8.94 -6.14 -3.35
C VAL A 3 8.61 -7.08 -2.20
N ALA A 4 7.96 -6.57 -1.16
CA ALA A 4 7.41 -7.40 -0.09
C ALA A 4 5.94 -7.68 -0.42
N LEU A 5 5.62 -8.96 -0.64
CA LEU A 5 4.28 -9.46 -0.89
C LEU A 5 3.76 -10.08 0.42
N ILE A 6 2.72 -9.50 1.02
CA ILE A 6 2.05 -10.08 2.19
C ILE A 6 0.76 -10.73 1.70
N LEU A 7 0.74 -12.06 1.66
CA LEU A 7 -0.44 -12.87 1.39
C LEU A 7 -1.05 -13.32 2.72
N MET A 8 -2.26 -12.84 3.03
CA MET A 8 -3.08 -13.44 4.08
C MET A 8 -4.13 -14.34 3.44
N LEU A 9 -3.98 -15.64 3.67
CA LEU A 9 -4.89 -16.66 3.18
C LEU A 9 -5.87 -17.02 4.29
N ASN A 10 -7.15 -17.09 3.96
CA ASN A 10 -8.17 -17.63 4.86
C ASN A 10 -8.16 -19.19 4.91
N ARG A 11 -7.08 -19.80 4.43
CA ARG A 11 -6.86 -21.26 4.35
C ARG A 11 -5.38 -21.59 4.52
N PRO A 12 -5.03 -22.82 4.96
CA PRO A 12 -3.65 -23.25 5.13
C PRO A 12 -2.82 -23.05 3.84
N LEU A 13 -1.61 -22.51 3.99
CA LEU A 13 -0.69 -22.16 2.90
C LEU A 13 -0.49 -23.32 1.90
N ILE A 14 -0.44 -24.56 2.40
CA ILE A 14 -0.27 -25.79 1.60
C ILE A 14 -1.44 -26.03 0.65
N GLN A 15 -2.68 -25.71 1.05
CA GLN A 15 -3.85 -25.84 0.17
C GLN A 15 -3.84 -24.79 -0.93
N ALA A 16 -3.48 -23.54 -0.60
CA ALA A 16 -3.34 -22.48 -1.58
C ALA A 16 -2.26 -22.81 -2.63
N PHE A 17 -1.12 -23.36 -2.20
CA PHE A 17 -0.09 -23.85 -3.14
C PHE A 17 -0.59 -25.02 -3.98
N LYS A 18 -1.26 -26.02 -3.40
CA LYS A 18 -1.83 -27.15 -4.16
C LYS A 18 -2.81 -26.67 -5.24
N ASP A 19 -3.66 -25.70 -4.94
CA ASP A 19 -4.61 -25.14 -5.92
C ASP A 19 -3.90 -24.30 -6.99
N ILE A 20 -2.90 -23.49 -6.63
CA ILE A 20 -2.09 -22.73 -7.59
C ILE A 20 -1.34 -23.70 -8.54
N PHE A 21 -0.72 -24.75 -8.00
CA PHE A 21 -0.02 -25.76 -8.80
C PHE A 21 -0.96 -26.63 -9.62
N ARG A 22 -2.20 -26.87 -9.15
CA ARG A 22 -3.24 -27.57 -9.92
C ARG A 22 -3.71 -26.71 -11.11
N VAL A 23 -4.01 -25.44 -10.88
CA VAL A 23 -4.42 -24.49 -11.92
C VAL A 23 -3.30 -24.26 -12.94
N LEU A 24 -2.05 -24.15 -12.49
CA LEU A 24 -0.88 -24.06 -13.37
C LEU A 24 -0.64 -25.37 -14.14
N GLY A 25 -0.85 -26.53 -13.52
CA GLY A 25 -0.75 -27.83 -14.17
C GLY A 25 -1.81 -28.05 -15.26
N GLU A 26 -3.05 -27.64 -15.00
CA GLU A 26 -4.15 -27.67 -15.96
C GLU A 26 -3.90 -26.70 -17.13
N ALA A 27 -3.38 -25.50 -16.85
CA ALA A 27 -2.98 -24.54 -17.88
C ALA A 27 -1.79 -25.05 -18.73
N PHE A 28 -0.85 -25.77 -18.13
CA PHE A 28 0.32 -26.32 -18.81
C PHE A 28 -0.03 -27.50 -19.74
N GLN A 29 -1.07 -28.28 -19.41
CA GLN A 29 -1.57 -29.34 -20.29
C GLN A 29 -2.27 -28.81 -21.54
N TRP A 30 -2.83 -27.60 -21.48
CA TRP A 30 -3.47 -26.94 -22.64
C TRP A 30 -2.45 -26.33 -23.62
N LEU A 31 -1.20 -26.12 -23.18
CA LEU A 31 -0.12 -25.49 -23.94
C LEU A 31 0.80 -26.49 -24.67
N ARG A 32 0.54 -27.81 -24.60
CA ARG A 32 1.36 -28.82 -25.28
C ARG A 32 0.95 -28.94 -26.76
N PRO A 33 1.83 -28.60 -27.73
CA PRO A 33 1.47 -28.58 -29.14
C PRO A 33 1.25 -30.00 -29.70
N GLU A 34 0.29 -30.14 -30.62
CA GLU A 34 -0.20 -31.38 -31.27
C GLU A 34 0.86 -32.32 -31.89
N ALA A 35 2.14 -31.93 -31.95
CA ALA A 35 3.19 -32.60 -32.71
C ALA A 35 3.75 -33.90 -32.07
N GLU A 36 3.41 -34.23 -30.83
CA GLU A 36 3.90 -35.45 -30.15
C GLU A 36 3.00 -36.68 -30.32
N LYS A 37 1.74 -36.52 -30.76
CA LYS A 37 0.82 -37.66 -30.92
C LYS A 37 1.12 -38.56 -32.13
N GLU A 38 1.91 -38.10 -33.10
CA GLU A 38 2.23 -38.88 -34.31
C GLU A 38 3.55 -39.66 -34.22
N ARG A 39 4.41 -39.40 -33.24
CA ARG A 39 5.76 -40.00 -33.18
C ARG A 39 5.82 -41.38 -32.50
N GLU A 40 4.77 -41.82 -31.81
CA GLU A 40 4.75 -43.15 -31.16
C GLU A 40 4.31 -44.30 -32.09
N ARG A 41 3.88 -44.02 -33.34
CA ARG A 41 3.42 -45.06 -34.27
C ARG A 41 4.49 -45.70 -35.16
N GLY A 42 5.74 -45.27 -35.09
CA GLY A 42 6.77 -45.77 -36.00
C GLY A 42 8.16 -45.82 -35.39
N ARG A 43 8.54 -46.99 -34.85
CA ARG A 43 9.87 -47.61 -35.01
C ARG A 43 10.02 -48.83 -34.09
N GLY A 44 9.57 -49.98 -34.60
CA GLY A 44 10.19 -51.26 -34.27
C GLY A 44 11.10 -51.68 -35.42
N ARG A 45 12.41 -51.84 -35.15
CA ARG A 45 13.33 -52.89 -35.68
C ARG A 45 14.82 -52.50 -35.61
N ALA A 46 15.61 -53.51 -35.22
CA ALA A 46 16.99 -53.87 -35.62
C ALA A 46 18.24 -53.30 -34.88
N ARG A 47 18.71 -54.09 -33.88
CA ARG A 47 19.99 -54.86 -33.76
C ARG A 47 21.39 -54.35 -34.23
N VAL A 48 22.36 -54.39 -33.27
CA VAL A 48 23.71 -55.07 -33.22
C VAL A 48 25.04 -54.27 -33.33
N ALA A 49 25.92 -54.50 -32.31
CA ALA A 49 27.41 -54.46 -32.18
C ALA A 49 28.16 -53.09 -32.30
N GLU A 50 29.28 -52.75 -31.64
CA GLU A 50 30.28 -53.37 -30.73
C GLU A 50 31.14 -52.27 -30.03
N THR A 51 31.74 -52.61 -28.87
CA THR A 51 33.03 -52.20 -28.23
C THR A 51 33.43 -50.76 -27.77
N ALA A 52 33.99 -50.78 -26.54
CA ALA A 52 35.14 -49.99 -25.98
C ALA A 52 34.90 -48.73 -25.10
N ALA A 53 34.79 -48.99 -23.78
CA ALA A 53 35.61 -48.49 -22.67
C ALA A 53 35.77 -46.97 -22.31
N THR A 54 35.63 -46.76 -20.98
CA THR A 54 36.18 -45.73 -20.07
C THR A 54 35.46 -44.39 -19.82
N ALA A 55 35.50 -44.04 -18.53
CA ALA A 55 35.22 -42.76 -17.86
C ALA A 55 33.80 -42.54 -17.28
N GLU A 56 33.66 -43.03 -16.04
CA GLU A 56 32.93 -42.48 -14.90
C GLU A 56 32.24 -41.11 -15.07
N THR A 57 30.93 -41.09 -14.88
CA THR A 57 30.17 -40.21 -13.95
C THR A 57 28.68 -40.50 -14.15
N GLU A 58 28.07 -41.26 -13.23
CA GLU A 58 26.62 -41.50 -13.30
C GLU A 58 25.83 -40.29 -12.78
N PRO A 59 24.92 -39.72 -13.58
CA PRO A 59 23.84 -38.86 -13.08
C PRO A 59 22.78 -39.73 -12.43
N VAL A 60 22.45 -39.44 -11.17
CA VAL A 60 21.46 -40.19 -10.40
C VAL A 60 20.06 -39.87 -10.92
N ASP A 61 19.37 -40.94 -11.32
CA ASP A 61 18.01 -40.96 -11.86
C ASP A 61 16.98 -40.38 -10.87
N LEU A 62 16.44 -39.21 -11.22
CA LEU A 62 15.18 -38.72 -10.67
C LEU A 62 14.08 -39.61 -11.23
N PHE A 63 13.18 -40.10 -10.35
CA PHE A 63 11.99 -40.91 -10.65
C PHE A 63 12.14 -42.44 -10.47
N GLY A 64 12.53 -42.83 -9.25
CA GLY A 64 12.16 -44.13 -8.68
C GLY A 64 10.66 -44.21 -8.34
N ALA A 65 10.05 -45.29 -8.79
CA ALA A 65 8.62 -45.55 -8.82
C ALA A 65 7.86 -45.45 -7.48
N SER A 66 6.63 -44.95 -7.61
CA SER A 66 5.57 -44.89 -6.60
C SER A 66 5.35 -46.21 -5.87
N LYS A 67 5.50 -46.20 -4.54
CA LYS A 67 4.77 -47.09 -3.64
C LYS A 67 3.62 -46.29 -3.01
N LYS A 68 2.38 -46.71 -3.31
CA LYS A 68 1.17 -46.32 -2.59
C LYS A 68 1.34 -46.69 -1.11
N GLY A 69 1.68 -45.72 -0.28
CA GLY A 69 1.61 -45.77 1.18
C GLY A 69 0.50 -44.84 1.62
N GLU A 70 -0.36 -45.34 2.50
CA GLU A 70 -1.52 -44.66 3.08
C GLU A 70 -1.14 -43.25 3.58
N GLU A 71 -1.89 -42.24 3.15
CA GLU A 71 -1.72 -40.87 3.63
C GLU A 71 -2.12 -40.79 5.12
N GLU A 72 -1.12 -40.88 5.99
CA GLU A 72 -1.23 -40.40 7.37
C GLU A 72 -1.64 -38.92 7.33
N TYR A 73 -2.86 -38.65 7.82
CA TYR A 73 -3.34 -37.31 8.08
C TYR A 73 -2.44 -36.67 9.15
N THR A 74 -1.49 -35.85 8.71
CA THR A 74 -0.78 -34.95 9.63
C THR A 74 -1.76 -33.86 10.02
N PRO A 75 -2.04 -33.65 11.32
CA PRO A 75 -2.96 -32.62 11.74
C PRO A 75 -2.41 -31.25 11.29
N ALA A 76 -3.33 -30.33 11.00
CA ALA A 76 -3.03 -28.92 10.82
C ALA A 76 -2.00 -28.49 11.87
N LEU A 77 -0.97 -27.74 11.47
CA LEU A 77 0.01 -27.13 12.38
C LEU A 77 -0.75 -26.40 13.49
N ASP A 78 -0.94 -27.12 14.59
CA ASP A 78 -1.50 -26.59 15.81
C ASP A 78 -0.34 -25.80 16.42
N ILE A 79 -0.20 -24.55 16.00
CA ILE A 79 0.74 -23.63 16.61
C ILE A 79 0.15 -23.27 17.97
N SER A 80 0.17 -24.22 18.90
CA SER A 80 -0.08 -24.00 20.31
C SER A 80 1.07 -23.15 20.81
N TRP A 81 0.95 -21.83 20.66
CA TRP A 81 1.78 -20.87 21.37
C TRP A 81 1.53 -21.07 22.85
N GLN A 82 2.31 -21.93 23.50
CA GLN A 82 2.45 -21.92 24.94
C GLN A 82 3.24 -20.66 25.28
N ALA A 83 2.56 -19.52 25.32
CA ALA A 83 3.12 -18.30 25.87
C ALA A 83 3.54 -18.64 27.32
N GLY A 84 4.86 -18.70 27.56
CA GLY A 84 5.47 -19.17 28.81
C GLY A 84 5.19 -18.31 30.04
N ARG A 85 4.19 -17.43 30.01
CA ARG A 85 3.65 -16.72 31.16
C ARG A 85 2.13 -16.64 31.01
N LYS A 86 1.38 -17.05 32.04
CA LYS A 86 -0.01 -16.64 32.21
C LYS A 86 -0.02 -15.12 32.42
N LEU A 87 0.02 -14.37 31.33
CA LEU A 87 -0.23 -12.94 31.37
C LEU A 87 -1.66 -12.75 31.90
N GLY A 88 -1.85 -11.78 32.79
CA GLY A 88 -3.18 -11.39 33.27
C GLY A 88 -4.09 -10.92 32.11
N PRO A 89 -5.32 -10.48 32.38
CA PRO A 89 -6.20 -9.96 31.34
C PRO A 89 -5.48 -8.86 30.54
N TYR A 90 -5.45 -9.01 29.21
CA TYR A 90 -4.79 -8.04 28.34
C TYR A 90 -5.47 -6.67 28.46
N GLN A 91 -4.68 -5.65 28.79
CA GLN A 91 -5.16 -4.27 28.87
C GLN A 91 -4.66 -3.51 27.64
N LEU A 92 -5.56 -2.78 27.00
CA LEU A 92 -5.20 -1.90 25.90
C LEU A 92 -4.27 -0.79 26.41
N PRO A 93 -3.28 -0.36 25.60
CA PRO A 93 -2.35 0.69 25.99
C PRO A 93 -3.09 2.03 26.20
N PRO A 94 -2.70 2.82 27.21
CA PRO A 94 -3.22 4.16 27.39
C PRO A 94 -2.62 5.15 26.36
N LEU A 95 -3.40 6.17 25.96
CA LEU A 95 -3.00 7.15 24.94
C LEU A 95 -1.85 8.08 25.37
N ASP A 96 -1.53 8.14 26.66
CA ASP A 96 -0.42 8.91 27.22
C ASP A 96 0.96 8.38 26.79
N LEU A 97 1.04 7.14 26.33
CA LEU A 97 2.23 6.58 25.68
C LEU A 97 2.52 7.24 24.32
N LEU A 98 1.56 7.96 23.74
CA LEU A 98 1.74 8.67 22.48
C LEU A 98 1.95 10.16 22.71
N HIS A 99 2.83 10.76 21.90
CA HIS A 99 3.09 12.19 21.94
C HIS A 99 1.83 13.01 21.56
N PRO A 100 1.44 14.01 22.37
CA PRO A 100 0.31 14.87 22.06
C PRO A 100 0.58 15.70 20.82
N SER A 101 -0.49 16.13 20.13
CA SER A 101 -0.36 17.03 19.00
C SER A 101 0.09 18.42 19.46
N THR A 102 0.94 19.06 18.65
CA THR A 102 1.22 20.48 18.79
C THR A 102 0.01 21.26 18.27
N ARG A 103 -0.58 22.11 19.13
CA ARG A 103 -1.78 22.89 18.79
C ARG A 103 -1.53 23.73 17.53
N PHE A 104 -2.40 23.56 16.54
CA PHE A 104 -2.37 24.35 15.31
C PHE A 104 -2.81 25.79 15.58
N ARG A 105 -1.92 26.77 15.33
CA ARG A 105 -2.34 28.17 15.22
C ARG A 105 -2.61 28.45 13.74
N ARG A 106 -3.87 28.67 13.37
CA ARG A 106 -4.20 29.20 12.04
C ARG A 106 -3.46 30.53 11.86
N SER A 107 -2.54 30.55 10.91
CA SER A 107 -1.85 31.78 10.52
C SER A 107 -2.83 32.65 9.72
N THR A 108 -3.00 33.91 10.13
CA THR A 108 -3.79 34.92 9.40
C THR A 108 -3.20 35.26 8.02
N ARG A 109 -2.00 34.77 7.69
CA ARG A 109 -1.27 35.05 6.44
C ARG A 109 -1.84 34.39 5.18
N SER A 110 -2.94 33.63 5.27
CA SER A 110 -3.50 32.96 4.07
C SER A 110 -4.10 33.94 3.05
N MET A 111 -4.49 35.15 3.48
CA MET A 111 -5.03 36.17 2.57
C MET A 111 -3.96 36.67 1.60
N ASP A 112 -2.73 36.90 2.08
CA ASP A 112 -1.63 37.44 1.26
C ASP A 112 -1.26 36.51 0.09
N GLN A 113 -1.20 35.19 0.34
CA GLN A 113 -0.87 34.22 -0.71
C GLN A 113 -1.99 34.05 -1.74
N SER A 114 -3.26 34.18 -1.33
CA SER A 114 -4.40 34.10 -2.26
C SER A 114 -4.32 35.23 -3.28
N GLU A 115 -4.13 36.48 -2.81
CA GLU A 115 -3.95 37.63 -3.70
C GLU A 115 -2.70 37.52 -4.57
N GLN A 116 -1.60 37.03 -4.01
CA GLN A 116 -0.37 36.82 -4.76
C GLN A 116 -0.60 35.85 -5.92
N LEU A 117 -1.33 34.77 -5.69
CA LEU A 117 -1.62 33.74 -6.68
C LEU A 117 -2.50 34.29 -7.82
N GLU A 118 -3.54 35.07 -7.49
CA GLU A 118 -4.37 35.78 -8.48
C GLU A 118 -3.54 36.80 -9.30
N LYS A 119 -2.71 37.61 -8.64
CA LYS A 119 -1.86 38.61 -9.29
C LYS A 119 -0.84 37.96 -10.22
N THR A 120 -0.20 36.87 -9.80
CA THR A 120 0.76 36.13 -10.63
C THR A 120 0.07 35.52 -11.84
N LEU A 121 -1.07 34.85 -11.67
CA LEU A 121 -1.84 34.31 -12.80
C LEU A 121 -2.23 35.42 -13.80
N ALA A 122 -2.69 36.56 -13.30
CA ALA A 122 -3.03 37.71 -14.13
C ALA A 122 -1.81 38.24 -14.93
N ALA A 123 -0.62 38.28 -14.32
CA ALA A 123 0.62 38.67 -14.99
C ALA A 123 1.00 37.73 -16.16
N PHE A 124 0.63 36.45 -16.09
CA PHE A 124 0.78 35.48 -17.17
C PHE A 124 -0.41 35.44 -18.15
N GLY A 125 -1.34 36.40 -18.05
CA GLY A 125 -2.51 36.49 -18.92
C GLY A 125 -3.54 35.39 -18.65
N VAL A 126 -3.63 34.92 -17.42
CA VAL A 126 -4.60 33.92 -16.95
C VAL A 126 -5.51 34.57 -15.89
N ALA A 127 -6.74 34.87 -16.27
CA ALA A 127 -7.73 35.39 -15.33
C ALA A 127 -8.37 34.25 -14.53
N ALA A 128 -8.15 34.23 -13.22
CA ALA A 128 -8.76 33.29 -12.29
C ALA A 128 -8.94 33.95 -10.92
N ARG A 129 -9.87 33.42 -10.11
CA ARG A 129 -10.15 33.91 -8.75
C ARG A 129 -10.12 32.77 -7.74
N VAL A 130 -9.52 32.99 -6.58
CA VAL A 130 -9.58 32.07 -5.44
C VAL A 130 -10.97 32.14 -4.84
N ILE A 131 -11.66 30.99 -4.78
CA ILE A 131 -13.00 30.88 -4.21
C ILE A 131 -13.01 30.28 -2.81
N ASP A 132 -12.11 29.34 -2.53
CA ASP A 132 -11.97 28.69 -1.23
C ASP A 132 -10.50 28.43 -0.91
N VAL A 133 -10.18 28.41 0.39
CA VAL A 133 -8.85 28.09 0.91
C VAL A 133 -8.96 27.06 2.02
N PHE A 134 -8.31 25.91 1.83
CA PHE A 134 -8.25 24.83 2.80
C PHE A 134 -6.83 24.72 3.35
N GLN A 135 -6.63 25.18 4.58
CA GLN A 135 -5.33 25.17 5.24
C GLN A 135 -5.13 23.87 6.03
N GLY A 136 -4.31 22.98 5.50
CA GLY A 136 -3.90 21.74 6.15
C GLY A 136 -2.62 21.89 6.97
N PRO A 137 -2.16 20.80 7.61
CA PRO A 137 -0.93 20.81 8.40
C PRO A 137 0.35 20.95 7.57
N VAL A 138 0.38 20.35 6.37
CA VAL A 138 1.59 20.28 5.52
C VAL A 138 1.45 21.17 4.27
N ILE A 139 0.25 21.24 3.71
CA ILE A 139 -0.07 21.99 2.50
C ILE A 139 -1.32 22.84 2.71
N THR A 140 -1.46 23.89 1.91
CA THR A 140 -2.69 24.68 1.78
C THR A 140 -3.21 24.52 0.35
N ARG A 141 -4.49 24.13 0.20
CA ARG A 141 -5.15 24.05 -1.10
C ARG A 141 -5.93 25.33 -1.37
N TYR A 142 -5.66 25.96 -2.51
CA TYR A 142 -6.39 27.09 -3.05
C TYR A 142 -7.27 26.59 -4.19
N ASP A 143 -8.58 26.70 -4.03
CA ASP A 143 -9.52 26.36 -5.10
C ASP A 143 -9.70 27.61 -5.97
N LEU A 144 -9.33 27.51 -7.23
CA LEU A 144 -9.40 28.57 -8.23
C LEU A 144 -10.55 28.35 -9.20
N GLN A 145 -11.29 29.42 -9.45
CA GLN A 145 -12.27 29.50 -10.54
C GLN A 145 -11.64 30.23 -11.73
N PRO A 146 -11.31 29.55 -12.84
CA PRO A 146 -10.86 30.21 -14.06
C PRO A 146 -12.00 31.03 -14.68
N ALA A 147 -11.66 32.17 -15.29
CA ALA A 147 -12.62 32.95 -16.06
C ALA A 147 -13.11 32.17 -17.30
N PRO A 148 -14.32 32.47 -17.82
CA PRO A 148 -14.81 31.86 -19.06
C PRO A 148 -13.81 31.98 -20.21
N GLY A 149 -13.56 30.88 -20.91
CA GLY A 149 -12.62 30.82 -22.04
C GLY A 149 -11.15 30.60 -21.66
N VAL A 150 -10.80 30.62 -20.37
CA VAL A 150 -9.45 30.21 -19.91
C VAL A 150 -9.31 28.70 -19.98
N LYS A 151 -8.34 28.22 -20.75
CA LYS A 151 -8.02 26.79 -20.83
C LYS A 151 -7.33 26.34 -19.54
N VAL A 152 -7.82 25.26 -18.94
CA VAL A 152 -7.22 24.64 -17.75
C VAL A 152 -5.74 24.30 -17.95
N SER A 153 -5.37 23.85 -19.15
CA SER A 153 -3.98 23.54 -19.49
C SER A 153 -3.02 24.73 -19.35
N LYS A 154 -3.48 25.97 -19.53
CA LYS A 154 -2.65 27.15 -19.27
C LYS A 154 -2.25 27.24 -17.80
N ILE A 155 -3.15 26.93 -16.88
CA ILE A 155 -2.86 26.97 -15.44
C ILE A 155 -1.89 25.84 -15.07
N VAL A 156 -2.15 24.63 -15.57
CA VAL A 156 -1.30 23.46 -15.32
C VAL A 156 0.14 23.69 -15.83
N ASN A 157 0.30 24.32 -16.99
CA ASN A 157 1.60 24.60 -17.58
C ASN A 157 2.38 25.72 -16.87
N LEU A 158 1.73 26.51 -16.00
CA LEU A 158 2.38 27.55 -15.20
C LEU A 158 2.82 27.04 -13.82
N ALA A 159 2.75 25.73 -13.54
CA ALA A 159 3.03 25.19 -12.22
C ALA A 159 4.41 25.62 -11.67
N ASP A 160 5.45 25.56 -12.49
CA ASP A 160 6.82 25.91 -12.08
C ASP A 160 6.98 27.43 -11.86
N ASP A 161 6.39 28.24 -12.74
CA ASP A 161 6.42 29.71 -12.61
C ASP A 161 5.64 30.19 -11.38
N LEU A 162 4.49 29.56 -11.10
CA LEU A 162 3.71 29.81 -9.89
C LEU A 162 4.48 29.36 -8.64
N ALA A 163 5.17 28.22 -8.68
CA ALA A 163 6.01 27.75 -7.59
C ALA A 163 7.11 28.77 -7.28
N LEU A 164 7.76 29.30 -8.33
CA LEU A 164 8.80 30.32 -8.20
C LEU A 164 8.25 31.60 -7.59
N ALA A 165 7.12 32.11 -8.09
CA ALA A 165 6.49 33.33 -7.58
C ALA A 165 6.08 33.22 -6.11
N LEU A 166 5.61 32.05 -5.68
CA LEU A 166 5.20 31.79 -4.29
C LEU A 166 6.36 31.39 -3.38
N ALA A 167 7.59 31.30 -3.90
CA ALA A 167 8.76 30.76 -3.21
C ALA A 167 8.52 29.36 -2.62
N ALA A 168 7.76 28.53 -3.35
CA ALA A 168 7.44 27.15 -2.98
C ALA A 168 8.44 26.18 -3.63
N ARG A 169 8.71 25.05 -2.97
CA ARG A 169 9.57 23.98 -3.53
C ARG A 169 8.96 23.27 -4.74
N GLY A 170 7.66 23.40 -4.93
CA GLY A 170 6.86 22.77 -5.98
C GLY A 170 5.38 22.87 -5.63
N LEU A 171 4.52 22.70 -6.63
CA LEU A 171 3.06 22.77 -6.49
C LEU A 171 2.42 21.49 -7.03
N ARG A 172 1.31 21.06 -6.43
CA ARG A 172 0.43 20.05 -7.02
C ARG A 172 -0.83 20.75 -7.53
N ILE A 173 -1.15 20.53 -8.80
CA ILE A 173 -2.34 21.09 -9.44
C ILE A 173 -3.31 19.95 -9.74
N GLU A 174 -4.51 20.04 -9.16
CA GLU A 174 -5.62 19.13 -9.39
C GLU A 174 -6.66 19.83 -10.26
N ALA A 175 -6.81 19.37 -11.51
CA ALA A 175 -7.63 20.06 -12.49
C ALA A 175 -8.39 19.07 -13.40
N PRO A 176 -9.73 19.13 -13.47
CA PRO A 176 -10.64 19.81 -12.54
C PRO A 176 -10.74 19.09 -11.18
N ILE A 177 -11.17 19.79 -10.13
CA ILE A 177 -11.53 19.17 -8.85
C ILE A 177 -12.79 18.30 -9.09
N PRO A 178 -12.80 17.02 -8.69
CA PRO A 178 -13.98 16.17 -8.83
C PRO A 178 -15.24 16.79 -8.21
N GLY A 179 -16.31 16.91 -9.00
CA GLY A 179 -17.59 17.48 -8.54
C GLY A 179 -17.62 19.00 -8.41
N LYS A 180 -16.56 19.73 -8.79
CA LYS A 180 -16.50 21.20 -8.70
C LYS A 180 -15.85 21.80 -9.96
N ALA A 181 -16.41 22.90 -10.47
CA ALA A 181 -15.89 23.59 -11.67
C ALA A 181 -14.65 24.46 -11.38
N ALA A 182 -13.69 23.93 -10.61
CA ALA A 182 -12.53 24.66 -10.10
C ALA A 182 -11.23 23.87 -10.32
N VAL A 183 -10.10 24.57 -10.18
CA VAL A 183 -8.75 24.02 -10.21
C VAL A 183 -8.15 24.14 -8.80
N GLY A 184 -7.75 23.03 -8.20
CA GLY A 184 -7.11 23.02 -6.88
C GLY A 184 -5.60 23.18 -7.02
N ILE A 185 -5.01 24.19 -6.38
CA ILE A 185 -3.56 24.34 -6.28
C ILE A 185 -3.14 24.10 -4.84
N GLU A 186 -2.37 23.05 -4.63
CA GLU A 186 -1.77 22.71 -3.34
C GLU A 186 -0.38 23.32 -3.23
N VAL A 187 -0.22 24.21 -2.26
CA VAL A 187 1.02 24.91 -1.97
C VAL A 187 1.57 24.38 -0.64
N PRO A 188 2.84 23.94 -0.56
CA PRO A 188 3.48 23.61 0.70
C PRO A 188 3.45 24.77 1.70
N ASN A 189 3.10 24.48 2.95
CA ASN A 189 3.15 25.47 4.02
C ASN A 189 4.61 25.84 4.29
N LYS A 190 4.86 27.11 4.63
CA LYS A 190 6.20 27.57 5.05
C LYS A 190 6.67 26.88 6.33
N GLU A 191 5.73 26.63 7.24
CA GLU A 191 5.94 25.93 8.50
C GLU A 191 5.01 24.72 8.55
N PRO A 192 5.40 23.57 7.92
CA PRO A 192 4.60 22.36 8.00
C PRO A 192 4.66 21.79 9.41
N ARG A 193 3.53 21.30 9.94
CA ARG A 193 3.51 20.60 11.24
C ARG A 193 3.49 19.09 11.07
N THR A 194 4.10 18.41 12.02
CA THR A 194 4.00 16.96 12.14
C THR A 194 2.61 16.56 12.61
N VAL A 195 2.03 15.59 11.89
CA VAL A 195 0.79 14.90 12.25
C VAL A 195 1.15 13.78 13.21
N THR A 196 0.65 13.82 14.46
CA THR A 196 0.95 12.78 15.45
C THR A 196 -0.12 11.69 15.41
N LEU A 197 0.26 10.42 15.60
CA LEU A 197 -0.70 9.32 15.62
C LEU A 197 -1.81 9.54 16.67
N ARG A 198 -1.43 10.09 17.83
CA ARG A 198 -2.35 10.42 18.91
C ARG A 198 -3.49 11.33 18.46
N GLU A 199 -3.23 12.28 17.57
CA GLU A 199 -4.24 13.24 17.15
C GLU A 199 -5.39 12.58 16.37
N VAL A 200 -5.12 11.47 15.69
CA VAL A 200 -6.14 10.66 15.01
C VAL A 200 -6.78 9.67 15.98
N LEU A 201 -5.97 9.06 16.86
CA LEU A 201 -6.46 8.11 17.87
C LEU A 201 -7.33 8.76 18.95
N GLU A 202 -7.26 10.08 19.15
CA GLU A 202 -8.14 10.79 20.09
C GLU A 202 -9.53 11.09 19.50
N THR A 203 -9.75 10.86 18.20
CA THR A 203 -11.01 11.22 17.54
C THR A 203 -12.04 10.10 17.58
N LYS A 204 -13.32 10.47 17.50
CA LYS A 204 -14.43 9.50 17.52
C LYS A 204 -14.41 8.61 16.29
N GLU A 205 -14.06 9.17 15.13
CA GLU A 205 -13.95 8.48 13.85
C GLU A 205 -13.00 7.27 13.96
N PHE A 206 -11.94 7.36 14.75
CA PHE A 206 -11.06 6.22 15.00
C PHE A 206 -11.74 5.15 15.87
N TRP A 207 -12.34 5.55 16.99
CA TRP A 207 -12.94 4.59 17.93
C TRP A 207 -14.23 3.94 17.40
N ASP A 208 -14.99 4.63 16.56
CA ASP A 208 -16.24 4.14 15.97
C ASP A 208 -16.03 3.05 14.91
N THR A 209 -14.79 2.83 14.44
CA THR A 209 -14.46 1.70 13.54
C THR A 209 -14.39 0.36 14.28
N GLY A 210 -14.33 -0.74 13.53
CA GLY A 210 -14.11 -2.08 14.09
C GLY A 210 -12.69 -2.31 14.63
N LYS A 211 -12.41 -3.56 15.03
CA LYS A 211 -11.11 -4.01 15.56
C LYS A 211 -9.96 -3.89 14.56
N LEU A 212 -10.28 -3.85 13.28
CA LEU A 212 -9.34 -3.68 12.17
C LEU A 212 -9.25 -2.23 11.66
N GLY A 213 -9.75 -1.27 12.46
CA GLY A 213 -9.62 0.14 12.22
C GLY A 213 -8.16 0.62 12.35
N VAL A 214 -7.70 1.37 11.36
CA VAL A 214 -6.34 1.89 11.28
C VAL A 214 -6.33 3.39 11.00
N ALA A 215 -5.50 4.13 11.71
CA ALA A 215 -5.29 5.55 11.48
C ALA A 215 -4.30 5.75 10.34
N LEU A 216 -4.69 6.50 9.30
CA LEU A 216 -3.83 6.83 8.16
C LEU A 216 -3.16 8.20 8.33
N GLY A 217 -3.81 9.12 9.04
CA GLY A 217 -3.30 10.47 9.27
C GLY A 217 -4.43 11.49 9.28
N VAL A 218 -4.16 12.68 8.75
CA VAL A 218 -5.16 13.72 8.52
C VAL A 218 -5.12 14.16 7.06
N ASP A 219 -6.25 14.64 6.56
CA ASP A 219 -6.36 15.14 5.20
C ASP A 219 -5.81 16.57 5.05
N ILE A 220 -5.97 17.12 3.84
CA ILE A 220 -5.55 18.48 3.49
C ILE A 220 -6.34 19.58 4.22
N ALA A 221 -7.49 19.26 4.80
CA ALA A 221 -8.28 20.17 5.64
C ALA A 221 -7.98 19.96 7.14
N GLY A 222 -7.15 18.97 7.48
CA GLY A 222 -6.80 18.59 8.84
C GLY A 222 -7.82 17.67 9.51
N ALA A 223 -8.78 17.10 8.76
CA ALA A 223 -9.73 16.14 9.29
C ALA A 223 -9.06 14.75 9.44
N PRO A 224 -9.39 13.98 10.50
CA PRO A 224 -8.83 12.65 10.70
C PRO A 224 -9.23 11.70 9.57
N VAL A 225 -8.25 10.93 9.08
CA VAL A 225 -8.45 9.89 8.06
C VAL A 225 -8.20 8.54 8.71
N VAL A 226 -9.27 7.78 8.83
CA VAL A 226 -9.30 6.43 9.39
C VAL A 226 -9.83 5.49 8.31
N ALA A 227 -9.25 4.30 8.24
CA ALA A 227 -9.72 3.25 7.36
C ALA A 227 -9.92 1.95 8.13
N SER A 228 -10.59 0.97 7.53
CA SER A 228 -10.83 -0.32 8.16
C SER A 228 -10.37 -1.45 7.22
N LEU A 229 -9.50 -2.32 7.71
CA LEU A 229 -8.88 -3.37 6.88
C LEU A 229 -9.84 -4.50 6.51
N ASP A 230 -11.00 -4.61 7.16
CA ASP A 230 -12.08 -5.51 6.77
C ASP A 230 -12.73 -5.10 5.43
N GLN A 231 -12.81 -3.81 5.15
CA GLN A 231 -13.31 -3.27 3.88
C GLN A 231 -12.22 -3.28 2.78
N MET A 232 -10.96 -3.37 3.18
CA MET A 232 -9.79 -3.44 2.30
C MET A 232 -8.93 -4.65 2.68
N PRO A 233 -9.39 -5.88 2.34
CA PRO A 233 -8.82 -7.12 2.89
C PRO A 233 -7.34 -7.31 2.56
N HIS A 234 -6.83 -6.61 1.54
CA HIS A 234 -5.43 -6.60 1.16
C HIS A 234 -4.97 -5.16 0.91
N LEU A 235 -3.80 -4.81 1.47
CA LEU A 235 -3.20 -3.48 1.36
C LEU A 235 -1.76 -3.61 0.85
N LEU A 236 -1.43 -2.89 -0.22
CA LEU A 236 -0.06 -2.74 -0.72
C LEU A 236 0.48 -1.37 -0.31
N VAL A 237 1.56 -1.35 0.49
CA VAL A 237 2.26 -0.11 0.86
C VAL A 237 3.61 -0.06 0.15
N ALA A 238 3.74 0.83 -0.84
CA ALA A 238 4.96 1.05 -1.61
C ALA A 238 5.48 2.49 -1.42
N GLY A 239 6.80 2.67 -1.53
CA GLY A 239 7.44 3.98 -1.39
C GLY A 239 8.96 3.88 -1.40
N ALA A 240 9.63 4.95 -1.83
CA ALA A 240 11.08 5.07 -1.79
C ALA A 240 11.61 5.18 -0.35
N THR A 241 12.91 4.94 -0.13
CA THR A 241 13.54 5.16 1.17
C THR A 241 13.33 6.60 1.63
N GLY A 242 12.94 6.79 2.90
CA GLY A 242 12.66 8.11 3.46
C GLY A 242 11.27 8.68 3.15
N SER A 243 10.44 8.01 2.34
CA SER A 243 9.06 8.44 2.05
C SER A 243 8.07 8.27 3.20
N GLY A 244 8.48 7.62 4.29
CA GLY A 244 7.61 7.35 5.44
C GLY A 244 6.92 5.98 5.46
N LYS A 245 7.24 5.07 4.51
CA LYS A 245 6.65 3.71 4.47
C LYS A 245 6.73 2.95 5.81
N SER A 246 7.90 2.89 6.43
CA SER A 246 8.07 2.18 7.70
C SER A 246 7.32 2.85 8.85
N VAL A 247 7.22 4.18 8.83
CA VAL A 247 6.44 4.94 9.82
C VAL A 247 4.94 4.68 9.65
N CYS A 248 4.46 4.63 8.40
CA CYS A 248 3.09 4.25 8.07
C CYS A 248 2.77 2.83 8.57
N LEU A 249 3.62 1.84 8.29
CA LEU A 249 3.42 0.47 8.78
C LEU A 249 3.36 0.41 10.31
N ASN A 250 4.23 1.14 11.01
CA ASN A 250 4.17 1.22 12.47
C ASN A 250 2.87 1.87 12.95
N ALA A 251 2.37 2.91 12.28
CA ALA A 251 1.10 3.54 12.60
C ALA A 251 -0.08 2.56 12.45
N LEU A 252 -0.09 1.72 11.40
CA LEU A 252 -1.09 0.67 11.23
C LEU A 252 -1.03 -0.37 12.34
N ILE A 253 0.17 -0.87 12.67
CA ILE A 253 0.36 -1.87 13.73
C ILE A 253 -0.09 -1.30 15.08
N ILE A 254 0.36 -0.08 15.42
CA ILE A 254 -0.03 0.57 16.67
C ILE A 254 -1.53 0.80 16.71
N SER A 255 -2.17 1.20 15.62
CA SER A 255 -3.63 1.33 15.57
C SER A 255 -4.35 0.04 15.97
N LEU A 256 -3.89 -1.12 15.47
CA LEU A 256 -4.44 -2.42 15.86
C LEU A 256 -4.20 -2.73 17.34
N LEU A 257 -3.02 -2.43 17.87
CA LEU A 257 -2.68 -2.63 19.28
C LEU A 257 -3.54 -1.79 20.25
N TYR A 258 -4.04 -0.63 19.81
CA TYR A 258 -4.96 0.20 20.59
C TYR A 258 -6.43 -0.26 20.53
N LYS A 259 -6.79 -1.16 19.60
CA LYS A 259 -8.18 -1.59 19.40
C LYS A 259 -8.44 -3.07 19.69
N ALA A 260 -7.43 -3.91 19.51
CA ALA A 260 -7.57 -5.36 19.51
C ALA A 260 -6.66 -6.04 20.53
N THR A 261 -7.22 -7.05 21.19
CA THR A 261 -6.45 -7.97 22.04
C THR A 261 -5.79 -9.06 21.18
N PRO A 262 -4.76 -9.76 21.69
CA PRO A 262 -4.13 -10.89 20.99
C PRO A 262 -5.08 -12.06 20.66
N ALA A 263 -6.22 -12.16 21.35
CA ALA A 263 -7.25 -13.15 21.05
C ALA A 263 -8.13 -12.73 19.86
N GLU A 264 -8.27 -11.42 19.61
CA GLU A 264 -9.08 -10.86 18.54
C GLU A 264 -8.30 -10.71 17.22
N VAL A 265 -7.04 -10.29 17.29
CA VAL A 265 -6.17 -10.08 16.11
C VAL A 265 -4.81 -10.72 16.35
N LYS A 266 -4.40 -11.57 15.40
CA LYS A 266 -3.07 -12.20 15.36
C LYS A 266 -2.27 -11.60 14.20
N LEU A 267 -1.03 -11.22 14.48
CA LEU A 267 -0.11 -10.65 13.49
C LEU A 267 0.97 -11.67 13.15
N ILE A 268 1.26 -11.82 11.86
CA ILE A 268 2.45 -12.50 11.36
C ILE A 268 3.32 -11.43 10.70
N MET A 269 4.51 -11.22 11.23
CA MET A 269 5.46 -10.22 10.72
C MET A 269 6.61 -10.93 10.03
N VAL A 270 6.94 -10.49 8.82
CA VAL A 270 8.08 -10.99 8.03
C VAL A 270 8.97 -9.79 7.72
N ASP A 271 10.17 -9.73 8.32
CA ASP A 271 11.20 -8.71 8.08
C ASP A 271 12.45 -9.41 7.49
N PRO A 272 12.54 -9.57 6.15
CA PRO A 272 13.55 -10.41 5.51
C PRO A 272 14.91 -9.69 5.36
N LYS A 273 15.36 -8.96 6.37
CA LYS A 273 16.62 -8.18 6.33
C LYS A 273 17.82 -8.97 5.83
#